data_AF-A0A9D7XKH2-F1
#
_entry.id   AF-A0A9D7XKH2-F1
#
_cell.length_a   1.000
_cell.length_b   1.000
_cell.length_c   1.000
_cell.angle_alpha   90.00
_cell.angle_beta   90.00
_cell.angle_gamma   90.00
#
_symmetry.space_group_name_H-M   'P 1'
#
loop_
_entity.id
_entity.type
_entity.pdbx_description
1 polymer ?
#
loop_
_entity_poly.entity_id
_entity_poly.type
_entity_poly.pdbx_seq_one_letter_code
_entity_poly.pdbx_strand_id
1 'polypeptide(L)'
;MKLSLSNRLLLMVAVPLLGMLWVSGWNTVEKMLLSREMGRLQGLVTVATHVGALAHELQKERGMSAGFIGSKGANFAAELPKQREVTDKQRTALADALVGFDGARFGGHLTGLIGNADKALGGLAEKRQAVTGLAMPGPEAIGYYTKTIAALLEVPGQLAALSPDKDIGQQASAYSAMLQAKERAGIERATLSNVWHRQVRARDAGAIPQQRRRAEHLVRHFRSVRDRGP
;
A
#
# COMPACT_ATOMS: atom_id res chain seq x y z
N MET A 1 48.07 41.76 -43.44
CA MET A 1 47.55 40.97 -44.57
C MET A 1 46.17 41.51 -44.95
N LYS A 2 45.96 41.95 -46.21
CA LYS A 2 44.63 42.34 -46.69
C LYS A 2 43.84 41.07 -46.96
N LEU A 3 42.72 40.86 -46.26
CA LEU A 3 41.79 39.76 -46.52
C LEU A 3 41.14 39.98 -47.90
N SER A 4 41.07 38.92 -48.72
CA SER A 4 40.33 38.97 -49.99
C SER A 4 38.83 39.19 -49.75
N LEU A 5 38.12 39.75 -50.74
CA LEU A 5 36.68 40.03 -50.64
C LEU A 5 35.88 38.76 -50.27
N SER A 6 36.27 37.61 -50.83
CA SER A 6 35.66 36.30 -50.56
C SER A 6 35.80 35.88 -49.10
N ASN A 7 36.95 36.12 -48.46
CA ASN A 7 37.17 35.76 -47.05
C ASN A 7 36.34 36.65 -46.10
N ARG A 8 36.11 37.92 -46.44
CA ARG A 8 35.24 38.81 -45.66
C ARG A 8 33.77 38.37 -45.71
N LEU A 9 33.29 37.99 -46.91
CA LEU A 9 31.94 37.46 -47.08
C LEU A 9 31.77 36.12 -46.35
N LEU A 10 32.76 35.23 -46.43
CA LEU A 10 32.76 33.95 -45.70
C LEU A 10 32.67 34.15 -44.19
N LEU A 11 33.45 35.09 -43.62
CA LEU A 11 33.42 35.39 -42.19
C LEU A 11 32.07 35.94 -41.72
N MET A 12 31.43 36.81 -42.51
CA MET A 12 30.10 37.37 -42.18
C MET A 12 29.03 36.28 -42.04
N VAL A 13 29.13 35.19 -42.79
CA VAL A 13 28.20 34.06 -42.73
C VAL A 13 28.65 33.00 -41.71
N ALA A 14 29.95 32.76 -41.59
CA ALA A 14 30.49 31.72 -40.69
C ALA A 14 30.22 32.04 -39.21
N VAL A 15 30.34 33.31 -38.80
CA VAL A 15 30.12 33.71 -37.40
C VAL A 15 28.68 33.40 -36.91
N PRO A 16 27.60 33.84 -37.58
CA PRO A 16 26.24 33.52 -37.16
C PRO A 16 25.93 32.02 -37.25
N LEU A 17 26.48 31.30 -38.24
CA LEU A 17 26.32 29.85 -38.33
C LEU A 17 26.97 29.11 -37.15
N LEU A 18 28.19 29.50 -36.75
CA LEU A 18 28.85 28.94 -35.58
C LEU A 18 28.08 29.23 -34.29
N GLY A 19 27.52 30.44 -34.16
CA GLY A 19 26.64 30.79 -33.03
C GLY A 19 25.38 29.92 -32.98
N MET A 20 24.72 29.71 -34.13
CA MET A 20 23.57 28.82 -34.22
C MET A 20 23.92 27.37 -33.88
N LEU A 21 25.05 26.85 -34.37
CA LEU A 21 25.52 25.50 -34.06
C LEU A 21 25.84 25.33 -32.58
N TRP A 22 26.48 26.33 -31.96
CA TRP A 22 26.77 26.34 -30.52
C TRP A 22 25.49 26.28 -29.69
N VAL A 23 24.55 27.19 -29.95
CA VAL A 23 23.27 27.25 -29.23
C VAL A 23 22.44 25.99 -29.47
N SER A 24 22.42 25.47 -30.70
CA SER A 24 21.73 24.22 -31.04
C SER A 24 22.34 23.02 -30.31
N GLY A 25 23.68 22.92 -30.27
CA GLY A 25 24.39 21.89 -29.54
C GLY A 25 24.09 21.94 -28.05
N TRP A 26 24.17 23.12 -27.44
CA TRP A 26 23.85 23.34 -26.03
C TRP A 26 22.41 22.93 -25.70
N ASN A 27 21.44 23.44 -26.46
CA ASN A 27 20.01 23.11 -26.28
C ASN A 27 19.73 21.62 -26.46
N THR A 28 20.46 20.95 -27.36
CA THR A 28 20.28 19.52 -27.62
C THR A 28 20.80 18.69 -26.45
N VAL A 29 21.96 19.03 -25.88
CA VAL A 29 22.51 18.36 -24.69
C VAL A 29 21.60 18.55 -23.48
N GLU A 30 21.11 19.78 -23.26
CA GLU A 30 20.18 20.09 -22.17
C GLU A 30 18.88 19.28 -22.27
N LYS A 31 18.28 19.24 -23.47
CA LYS A 31 17.07 18.42 -23.72
C LYS A 31 17.31 16.93 -23.55
N MET A 32 18.49 16.42 -23.93
CA MET A 32 18.84 15.02 -23.70
C MET A 32 18.98 14.71 -22.20
N LEU A 33 19.56 15.61 -21.41
CA LEU A 33 19.65 15.46 -19.95
C LEU A 33 18.26 15.46 -19.31
N LEU A 34 17.41 16.42 -19.69
CA LEU A 34 16.02 16.51 -19.22
C LEU A 34 15.22 15.25 -19.56
N SER A 35 15.32 14.74 -20.78
CA SER A 35 14.62 13.52 -21.21
C SER A 35 15.05 12.29 -20.39
N ARG A 36 16.35 12.16 -20.08
CA ARG A 36 16.84 11.08 -19.21
C ARG A 36 16.31 11.20 -17.79
N GLU A 37 16.20 12.41 -17.26
CA GLU A 37 15.63 12.67 -15.94
C GLU A 37 14.13 12.36 -15.87
N MET A 38 13.38 12.71 -16.93
CA MET A 38 11.96 12.33 -17.04
C MET A 38 11.77 10.80 -17.06
N GLY A 39 12.60 10.05 -17.80
CA GLY A 39 12.55 8.58 -17.80
C GLY A 39 12.83 7.98 -16.42
N ARG A 40 13.72 8.61 -15.63
CA ARG A 40 13.99 8.22 -14.25
C ARG A 40 12.79 8.47 -13.34
N LEU A 41 12.17 9.64 -13.45
CA LEU A 41 10.97 10.00 -12.69
C LEU A 41 9.80 9.07 -13.01
N GLN A 42 9.64 8.71 -14.29
CA GLN A 42 8.65 7.72 -14.71
C GLN A 42 8.85 6.38 -14.00
N GLY A 43 10.10 5.92 -13.85
CA GLY A 43 10.42 4.72 -13.08
C GLY A 43 9.98 4.82 -11.61
N LEU A 44 10.28 5.94 -10.95
CA LEU A 44 9.85 6.19 -9.56
C LEU A 44 8.32 6.16 -9.42
N VAL A 45 7.61 6.87 -10.31
CA VAL A 45 6.14 6.91 -10.30
C VAL A 45 5.54 5.53 -10.57
N THR A 46 6.14 4.77 -11.48
CA THR A 46 5.70 3.39 -11.79
C THR A 46 5.85 2.50 -10.56
N VAL A 47 7.00 2.52 -9.88
CA VAL A 47 7.19 1.77 -8.63
C VAL A 47 6.20 2.23 -7.54
N ALA A 48 6.05 3.54 -7.33
CA ALA A 48 5.14 4.08 -6.32
C ALA A 48 3.68 3.63 -6.55
N THR A 49 3.22 3.64 -7.80
CA THR A 49 1.85 3.25 -8.17
C THR A 49 1.63 1.76 -7.97
N HIS A 50 2.58 0.90 -8.37
CA HIS A 50 2.50 -0.54 -8.10
C HIS A 50 2.54 -0.87 -6.61
N VAL A 51 3.38 -0.19 -5.82
CA VAL A 51 3.41 -0.32 -4.37
C VAL A 51 2.07 0.06 -3.75
N GLY A 52 1.47 1.19 -4.15
CA GLY A 52 0.17 1.61 -3.65
C GLY A 52 -0.96 0.65 -4.04
N ALA A 53 -0.92 0.09 -5.24
CA ALA A 53 -1.88 -0.93 -5.68
C ALA A 53 -1.76 -2.23 -4.86
N LEU A 54 -0.54 -2.73 -4.64
CA LEU A 54 -0.31 -3.91 -3.82
C LEU A 54 -0.73 -3.68 -2.36
N ALA A 55 -0.38 -2.53 -1.78
CA ALA A 55 -0.80 -2.17 -0.43
C ALA A 55 -2.34 -2.16 -0.30
N HIS A 56 -3.05 -1.66 -1.31
CA HIS A 56 -4.51 -1.67 -1.33
C HIS A 56 -5.11 -3.07 -1.34
N GLU A 57 -4.57 -3.99 -2.14
CA GLU A 57 -5.04 -5.38 -2.17
C GLU A 57 -4.72 -6.13 -0.87
N LEU A 58 -3.54 -5.89 -0.27
CA LEU A 58 -3.20 -6.40 1.05
C LEU A 58 -4.12 -5.86 2.16
N GLN A 59 -4.58 -4.62 2.06
CA GLN A 59 -5.56 -4.06 3.00
C GLN A 59 -6.89 -4.82 2.95
N LYS A 60 -7.37 -5.18 1.74
CA LYS A 60 -8.58 -6.00 1.57
C LYS A 60 -8.34 -7.41 2.11
N GLU A 61 -7.21 -8.03 1.75
CA GLU A 61 -6.86 -9.37 2.19
C GLU A 61 -6.74 -9.48 3.71
N ARG A 62 -6.16 -8.47 4.37
CA ARG A 62 -6.14 -8.33 5.84
C ARG A 62 -7.54 -8.34 6.43
N GLY A 63 -8.44 -7.51 5.88
CA GLY A 63 -9.82 -7.39 6.34
C GLY A 63 -10.60 -8.69 6.20
N MET A 64 -10.49 -9.34 5.03
CA MET A 64 -11.13 -10.63 4.77
C MET A 64 -10.55 -11.74 5.65
N SER A 65 -9.22 -11.77 5.85
CA SER A 65 -8.57 -12.74 6.74
C SER A 65 -9.04 -12.59 8.19
N ALA A 66 -9.18 -11.35 8.67
CA ALA A 66 -9.71 -11.09 10.01
C ALA A 66 -11.17 -11.56 10.15
N GLY A 67 -12.01 -11.29 9.14
CA GLY A 67 -13.39 -11.75 9.09
C GLY A 67 -13.52 -13.28 9.02
N PHE A 68 -12.68 -13.93 8.21
CA PHE A 68 -12.60 -15.38 8.09
C PHE A 68 -12.21 -16.03 9.42
N ILE A 69 -11.14 -15.56 10.07
CA ILE A 69 -10.72 -16.08 11.37
C ILE A 69 -11.78 -15.81 12.45
N GLY A 70 -12.32 -14.59 12.51
CA GLY A 70 -13.32 -14.19 13.52
C GLY A 70 -14.63 -14.98 13.43
N SER A 71 -14.98 -15.45 12.23
CA SER A 71 -16.14 -16.29 11.96
C SER A 71 -15.84 -17.79 11.95
N LYS A 72 -14.62 -18.20 12.32
CA LYS A 72 -14.14 -19.60 12.27
C LYS A 72 -14.31 -20.23 10.87
N GLY A 73 -14.04 -19.45 9.84
CA GLY A 73 -14.07 -19.87 8.44
C GLY A 73 -15.42 -19.75 7.74
N ALA A 74 -16.45 -19.24 8.40
CA ALA A 74 -17.78 -19.10 7.79
C ALA A 74 -17.87 -17.90 6.82
N ASN A 75 -17.32 -16.75 7.19
CA ASN A 75 -17.35 -15.54 6.37
C ASN A 75 -16.13 -15.48 5.45
N PHE A 76 -16.31 -14.96 4.24
CA PHE A 76 -15.25 -14.76 3.24
C PHE A 76 -14.59 -16.04 2.71
N ALA A 77 -15.17 -17.22 2.94
CA ALA A 77 -14.60 -18.50 2.51
C ALA A 77 -14.44 -18.60 0.98
N ALA A 78 -15.35 -17.99 0.21
CA ALA A 78 -15.31 -17.99 -1.25
C ALA A 78 -14.54 -16.79 -1.82
N GLU A 79 -14.51 -15.67 -1.10
CA GLU A 79 -13.93 -14.40 -1.52
C GLU A 79 -12.44 -14.32 -1.23
N LEU A 80 -11.98 -14.85 -0.09
CA LEU A 80 -10.58 -14.76 0.34
C LEU A 80 -9.61 -15.41 -0.65
N PRO A 81 -9.87 -16.60 -1.23
CA PRO A 81 -9.01 -17.16 -2.28
C PRO A 81 -8.92 -16.25 -3.51
N LYS A 82 -10.03 -15.69 -3.97
CA LYS A 82 -10.07 -14.77 -5.12
C LYS A 82 -9.28 -13.50 -4.84
N GLN A 83 -9.42 -12.95 -3.62
CA GLN A 83 -8.66 -11.77 -3.22
C GLN A 83 -7.14 -12.03 -3.20
N ARG A 84 -6.71 -13.24 -2.81
CA ARG A 84 -5.28 -13.63 -2.83
C ARG A 84 -4.72 -13.63 -4.25
N GLU A 85 -5.47 -14.13 -5.23
CA GLU A 85 -5.06 -14.09 -6.64
C GLU A 85 -4.88 -12.64 -7.13
N VAL A 86 -5.77 -11.73 -6.72
CA VAL A 86 -5.65 -10.31 -7.05
C VAL A 86 -4.42 -9.69 -6.39
N THR A 87 -4.15 -10.00 -5.12
CA THR A 87 -2.92 -9.57 -4.43
C THR A 87 -1.68 -10.09 -5.14
N ASP A 88 -1.68 -11.37 -5.56
CA ASP A 88 -0.54 -12.00 -6.21
C ASP A 88 -0.26 -11.37 -7.58
N LYS A 89 -1.31 -11.03 -8.33
CA LYS A 89 -1.17 -10.27 -9.58
C LYS A 89 -0.48 -8.92 -9.35
N GLN A 90 -0.84 -8.19 -8.30
CA GLN A 90 -0.19 -6.91 -7.98
C GLN A 90 1.25 -7.10 -7.49
N ARG A 91 1.52 -8.19 -6.77
CA ARG A 91 2.88 -8.55 -6.34
C ARG A 91 3.77 -8.83 -7.54
N THR A 92 3.30 -9.60 -8.52
CA THR A 92 4.04 -9.85 -9.77
C THR A 92 4.26 -8.55 -10.54
N ALA A 93 3.23 -7.71 -10.70
CA ALA A 93 3.38 -6.43 -11.38
C ALA A 93 4.42 -5.51 -10.72
N LEU A 94 4.48 -5.49 -9.38
CA LEU A 94 5.54 -4.77 -8.66
C LEU A 94 6.92 -5.39 -8.90
N ALA A 95 7.03 -6.71 -8.87
CA ALA A 95 8.30 -7.40 -9.14
C ALA A 95 8.81 -7.09 -10.56
N ASP A 96 7.93 -7.13 -11.56
CA ASP A 96 8.26 -6.80 -12.95
C ASP A 96 8.73 -5.34 -13.09
N ALA A 97 8.05 -4.40 -12.42
CA ALA A 97 8.45 -3.00 -12.41
C ALA A 97 9.83 -2.78 -11.76
N LEU A 98 10.22 -3.63 -10.81
CA LEU A 98 11.51 -3.55 -10.13
C LEU A 98 12.69 -4.11 -10.96
N VAL A 99 12.45 -5.00 -11.93
CA VAL A 99 13.53 -5.59 -12.77
C VAL A 99 14.31 -4.51 -13.53
N GLY A 100 13.62 -3.50 -14.06
CA GLY A 100 14.23 -2.38 -14.78
C GLY A 100 14.57 -1.18 -13.90
N PHE A 101 14.32 -1.25 -12.58
CA PHE A 101 14.44 -0.12 -11.68
C PHE A 101 15.83 -0.07 -11.02
N ASP A 102 16.67 0.86 -11.46
CA ASP A 102 17.97 1.12 -10.83
C ASP A 102 17.82 1.96 -9.56
N GLY A 103 17.34 1.32 -8.48
CA GLY A 103 17.15 1.96 -7.18
C GLY A 103 18.44 2.51 -6.56
N ALA A 104 19.61 1.94 -6.91
CA ALA A 104 20.90 2.37 -6.36
C ALA A 104 21.26 3.80 -6.76
N ARG A 105 20.81 4.26 -7.95
CA ARG A 105 20.98 5.65 -8.41
C ARG A 105 20.22 6.69 -7.58
N PHE A 106 19.33 6.25 -6.70
CA PHE A 106 18.52 7.11 -5.84
C PHE A 106 18.92 6.99 -4.36
N GLY A 107 20.00 6.27 -4.07
CA GLY A 107 20.59 6.13 -2.74
C GLY A 107 20.23 4.82 -2.04
N GLY A 108 21.13 4.38 -1.14
CA GLY A 108 21.02 3.11 -0.43
C GLY A 108 19.78 2.97 0.48
N HIS A 109 19.19 4.09 0.89
CA HIS A 109 17.98 4.07 1.72
C HIS A 109 16.77 3.53 0.95
N LEU A 110 16.53 4.00 -0.29
CA LEU A 110 15.42 3.53 -1.11
C LEU A 110 15.54 2.03 -1.41
N THR A 111 16.74 1.57 -1.77
CA THR A 111 16.99 0.13 -1.99
C THR A 111 16.76 -0.69 -0.73
N GLY A 112 17.09 -0.15 0.45
CA GLY A 112 16.81 -0.77 1.74
C GLY A 112 15.31 -0.90 2.01
N LEU A 113 14.52 0.14 1.73
CA LEU A 113 13.07 0.12 1.88
C LEU A 113 12.42 -0.93 0.97
N ILE A 114 12.82 -0.97 -0.31
CA ILE A 114 12.34 -1.97 -1.27
C ILE A 114 12.69 -3.39 -0.80
N GLY A 115 13.93 -3.61 -0.35
CA GLY A 115 14.36 -4.91 0.16
C GLY A 115 13.62 -5.33 1.44
N ASN A 116 13.29 -4.38 2.33
CA ASN A 116 12.48 -4.65 3.52
C ASN A 116 11.04 -5.02 3.17
N ALA A 117 10.44 -4.32 2.21
CA ALA A 117 9.10 -4.64 1.71
C ALA A 117 9.05 -6.03 1.06
N ASP A 118 10.04 -6.37 0.23
CA ASP A 118 10.13 -7.70 -0.40
C ASP A 118 10.29 -8.82 0.64
N LYS A 119 11.17 -8.64 1.63
CA LYS A 119 11.32 -9.58 2.75
C LYS A 119 10.01 -9.78 3.52
N ALA A 120 9.27 -8.70 3.79
CA ALA A 120 7.98 -8.78 4.47
C ALA A 120 6.95 -9.57 3.65
N LEU A 121 6.94 -9.40 2.32
CA LEU A 121 6.09 -10.16 1.39
C LEU A 121 6.50 -11.63 1.26
N GLY A 122 7.76 -11.98 1.52
CA GLY A 122 8.26 -13.37 1.47
C GLY A 122 7.48 -14.34 2.36
N GLY A 123 7.01 -13.90 3.52
CA GLY A 123 6.24 -14.73 4.46
C GLY A 123 4.76 -14.93 4.10
N LEU A 124 4.26 -14.30 3.04
CA LEU A 124 2.82 -14.18 2.78
C LEU A 124 2.14 -15.54 2.58
N ALA A 125 2.79 -16.46 1.86
CA ALA A 125 2.25 -17.78 1.57
C ALA A 125 2.04 -18.62 2.86
N GLU A 126 3.04 -18.63 3.75
CA GLU A 126 2.97 -19.33 5.04
C GLU A 126 1.82 -18.78 5.90
N LYS A 127 1.71 -17.44 6.00
CA LYS A 127 0.65 -16.80 6.78
C LYS A 127 -0.73 -17.08 6.19
N ARG A 128 -0.87 -17.12 4.87
CA ARG A 128 -2.12 -17.50 4.20
C ARG A 128 -2.55 -18.93 4.53
N GLN A 129 -1.60 -19.87 4.57
CA GLN A 129 -1.88 -21.25 4.98
C GLN A 129 -2.35 -21.32 6.43
N ALA A 130 -1.66 -20.62 7.34
CA ALA A 130 -2.04 -20.54 8.75
C ALA A 130 -3.44 -19.92 8.95
N VAL A 131 -3.79 -18.89 8.17
CA VAL A 131 -5.14 -18.28 8.16
C VAL A 131 -6.19 -19.29 7.68
N THR A 132 -5.94 -20.00 6.57
CA THR A 132 -6.88 -20.98 6.01
C THR A 132 -7.09 -22.17 6.96
N GLY A 133 -6.02 -22.65 7.59
CA GLY A 133 -6.09 -23.72 8.60
C GLY A 133 -6.61 -23.26 9.96
N LEU A 134 -6.96 -21.98 10.13
CA LEU A 134 -7.34 -21.38 11.42
C LEU A 134 -6.29 -21.62 12.53
N ALA A 135 -5.03 -21.80 12.13
CA ALA A 135 -3.89 -22.09 13.01
C ALA A 135 -3.23 -20.80 13.56
N MET A 136 -3.71 -19.63 13.14
CA MET A 136 -3.20 -18.33 13.56
C MET A 136 -4.30 -17.49 14.25
N PRO A 137 -4.02 -16.91 15.42
CA PRO A 137 -4.92 -15.95 16.05
C PRO A 137 -5.15 -14.72 15.16
N GLY A 138 -6.39 -14.23 15.12
CA GLY A 138 -6.77 -13.05 14.34
C GLY A 138 -5.88 -11.82 14.56
N PRO A 139 -5.55 -11.44 15.81
CA PRO A 139 -4.65 -10.30 16.07
C PRO A 139 -3.24 -10.48 15.49
N GLU A 140 -2.71 -11.70 15.45
CA GLU A 140 -1.41 -12.00 14.87
C GLU A 140 -1.44 -11.84 13.35
N ALA A 141 -2.47 -12.39 12.69
CA ALA A 141 -2.67 -12.24 11.26
C ALA A 141 -2.79 -10.76 10.87
N ILE A 142 -3.63 -9.99 11.57
CA ILE A 142 -3.79 -8.55 11.36
C ILE A 142 -2.45 -7.82 11.56
N GLY A 143 -1.70 -8.15 12.61
CA GLY A 143 -0.41 -7.55 12.90
C GLY A 143 0.63 -7.78 11.79
N TYR A 144 0.68 -9.00 11.23
CA TYR A 144 1.54 -9.31 10.10
C TYR A 144 1.20 -8.44 8.88
N TYR A 145 -0.05 -8.43 8.43
CA TYR A 145 -0.45 -7.63 7.26
C TYR A 145 -0.20 -6.13 7.48
N THR A 146 -0.51 -5.60 8.67
CA THR A 146 -0.28 -4.19 8.99
C THR A 146 1.21 -3.82 8.89
N LYS A 147 2.11 -4.67 9.39
CA LYS A 147 3.56 -4.45 9.27
C LYS A 147 4.02 -4.51 7.82
N THR A 148 3.54 -5.48 7.04
CA THR A 148 3.87 -5.60 5.61
C THR A 148 3.38 -4.41 4.80
N ILE A 149 2.15 -3.94 5.06
CA ILE A 149 1.60 -2.73 4.42
C ILE A 149 2.41 -1.50 4.80
N ALA A 150 2.78 -1.34 6.08
CA ALA A 150 3.60 -0.22 6.52
C ALA A 150 4.96 -0.19 5.79
N ALA A 151 5.66 -1.33 5.70
CA ALA A 151 6.93 -1.43 4.98
C ALA A 151 6.80 -1.06 3.49
N LEU A 152 5.69 -1.46 2.84
CA LEU A 152 5.39 -1.03 1.47
C LEU A 152 5.20 0.49 1.38
N LEU A 153 4.40 1.07 2.27
CA LEU A 153 4.05 2.49 2.22
C LEU A 153 5.18 3.45 2.61
N GLU A 154 6.30 2.95 3.12
CA GLU A 154 7.53 3.74 3.27
C GLU A 154 8.17 4.09 1.91
N VAL A 155 8.03 3.22 0.90
CA VAL A 155 8.65 3.42 -0.41
C VAL A 155 8.12 4.68 -1.10
N PRO A 156 6.80 4.90 -1.30
CA PRO A 156 6.28 6.12 -1.92
C PRO A 156 6.62 7.40 -1.12
N GLY A 157 6.76 7.30 0.21
CA GLY A 157 7.20 8.42 1.05
C GLY A 157 8.62 8.86 0.71
N GLN A 158 9.54 7.90 0.56
CA GLN A 158 10.91 8.21 0.17
C GLN A 158 11.00 8.71 -1.28
N LEU A 159 10.19 8.16 -2.18
CA LEU A 159 10.17 8.57 -3.58
C LEU A 159 9.77 10.04 -3.76
N ALA A 160 8.82 10.52 -2.95
CA ALA A 160 8.43 11.93 -2.96
C ALA A 160 9.58 12.87 -2.59
N ALA A 161 10.45 12.45 -1.65
CA ALA A 161 11.59 13.24 -1.20
C ALA A 161 12.75 13.28 -2.21
N LEU A 162 12.79 12.34 -3.16
CA LEU A 162 13.89 12.17 -4.12
C LEU A 162 13.60 12.81 -5.49
N SER A 163 12.42 13.39 -5.69
CA SER A 163 12.06 14.06 -6.95
C SER A 163 12.82 15.38 -7.13
N PRO A 164 13.59 15.57 -8.21
CA PRO A 164 14.25 16.83 -8.53
C PRO A 164 13.27 17.87 -9.08
N ASP A 165 12.16 17.42 -9.68
CA ASP A 165 11.06 18.27 -10.12
C ASP A 165 10.09 18.54 -8.96
N LYS A 166 9.80 19.82 -8.73
CA LYS A 166 8.98 20.29 -7.61
C LYS A 166 7.52 19.86 -7.74
N ASP A 167 6.95 19.89 -8.94
CA ASP A 167 5.54 19.58 -9.15
C ASP A 167 5.31 18.06 -9.01
N ILE A 168 6.22 17.26 -9.56
CA ILE A 168 6.22 15.80 -9.41
C ILE A 168 6.44 15.42 -7.94
N GLY A 169 7.37 16.08 -7.25
CA GLY A 169 7.62 15.85 -5.82
C GLY A 169 6.40 16.17 -4.96
N GLN A 170 5.68 17.25 -5.25
CA GLN A 170 4.43 17.60 -4.58
C GLN A 170 3.33 16.57 -4.82
N GLN A 171 3.13 16.14 -6.06
CA GLN A 171 2.14 15.12 -6.41
C GLN A 171 2.46 13.78 -5.75
N ALA A 172 3.72 13.35 -5.76
CA ALA A 172 4.17 12.14 -5.10
C ALA A 172 3.98 12.21 -3.58
N SER A 173 4.25 13.37 -2.96
CA SER A 173 4.01 13.61 -1.54
C SER A 173 2.52 13.52 -1.19
N ALA A 174 1.65 14.15 -2.00
CA ALA A 174 0.21 14.07 -1.83
C ALA A 174 -0.31 12.63 -1.99
N TYR A 175 0.21 11.89 -2.97
CA TYR A 175 -0.11 10.48 -3.17
C TYR A 175 0.29 9.62 -1.96
N SER A 176 1.52 9.79 -1.46
CA SER A 176 2.00 9.09 -0.26
C SER A 176 1.14 9.42 0.96
N ALA A 177 0.82 10.69 1.18
CA ALA A 177 -0.05 11.13 2.27
C ALA A 177 -1.45 10.49 2.17
N MET A 178 -2.03 10.41 0.96
CA MET A 178 -3.30 9.73 0.74
C MET A 178 -3.22 8.23 1.07
N LEU A 179 -2.14 7.54 0.66
CA LEU A 179 -1.96 6.11 0.98
C LEU A 179 -1.84 5.88 2.49
N GLN A 180 -1.07 6.73 3.18
CA GLN A 180 -0.93 6.70 4.64
C GLN A 180 -2.26 6.97 5.35
N ALA A 181 -3.06 7.94 4.86
CA ALA A 181 -4.38 8.23 5.38
C ALA A 181 -5.34 7.03 5.21
N LYS A 182 -5.33 6.37 4.04
CA LYS A 182 -6.10 5.14 3.80
C LYS A 182 -5.72 4.04 4.79
N GLU A 183 -4.44 3.86 5.06
CA GLU A 183 -3.98 2.84 5.99
C GLU A 183 -4.40 3.14 7.43
N ARG A 184 -4.23 4.38 7.89
CA ARG A 184 -4.69 4.78 9.24
C ARG A 184 -6.19 4.56 9.43
N ALA A 185 -7.01 4.96 8.45
CA ALA A 185 -8.45 4.69 8.47
C ALA A 185 -8.76 3.18 8.47
N GLY A 186 -7.96 2.37 7.77
CA GLY A 186 -8.04 0.92 7.79
C GLY A 186 -7.75 0.30 9.17
N ILE A 187 -6.70 0.79 9.84
CA ILE A 187 -6.32 0.37 11.21
C ILE A 187 -7.41 0.77 12.21
N GLU A 188 -7.94 1.99 12.12
CA GLU A 188 -9.04 2.45 12.97
C GLU A 188 -10.26 1.54 12.82
N ARG A 189 -10.66 1.22 11.57
CA ARG A 189 -11.77 0.31 11.29
C ARG A 189 -11.54 -1.08 11.91
N ALA A 190 -10.36 -1.66 11.72
CA ALA A 190 -10.03 -2.97 12.28
C ALA A 190 -10.07 -2.95 13.82
N THR A 191 -9.58 -1.87 14.44
CA THR A 191 -9.58 -1.68 15.89
C THR A 191 -11.00 -1.54 16.44
N LEU A 192 -11.83 -0.71 15.80
CA LEU A 192 -13.22 -0.49 16.17
C LEU A 192 -14.06 -1.77 16.03
N SER A 193 -13.93 -2.51 14.94
CA SER A 193 -14.61 -3.81 14.78
C SER A 193 -14.23 -4.78 15.90
N ASN A 194 -12.95 -4.85 16.28
CA ASN A 194 -12.48 -5.71 17.37
C ASN A 194 -13.02 -5.29 18.75
N VAL A 195 -13.16 -3.98 19.01
CA VAL A 195 -13.77 -3.47 20.25
C VAL A 195 -15.26 -3.73 20.27
N TRP A 196 -15.97 -3.46 19.17
CA TRP A 196 -17.41 -3.69 19.04
C TRP A 196 -17.76 -5.16 19.26
N HIS A 197 -17.04 -6.09 18.63
CA HIS A 197 -17.26 -7.52 18.83
C HIS A 197 -17.00 -7.98 20.28
N ARG A 198 -16.05 -7.36 20.99
CA ARG A 198 -15.84 -7.63 22.41
C ARG A 198 -16.96 -7.07 23.29
N GLN A 199 -17.40 -5.84 23.03
CA GLN A 199 -18.47 -5.19 23.81
C GLN A 199 -19.83 -5.88 23.61
N VAL A 200 -20.18 -6.24 22.37
CA VAL A 200 -21.41 -7.01 22.09
C VAL A 200 -21.36 -8.36 22.80
N ARG A 201 -20.24 -9.10 22.70
CA ARG A 201 -20.08 -10.35 23.46
C ARG A 201 -20.18 -10.16 24.97
N ALA A 202 -19.60 -9.10 25.53
CA ALA A 202 -19.67 -8.81 26.97
C ALA A 202 -21.10 -8.47 27.42
N ARG A 203 -21.84 -7.72 26.59
CA ARG A 203 -23.24 -7.36 26.83
C ARG A 203 -24.15 -8.59 26.77
N ASP A 204 -23.97 -9.45 25.78
CA ASP A 204 -24.76 -10.68 25.63
C ASP A 204 -24.42 -11.70 26.72
N ALA A 205 -23.14 -11.83 27.10
CA ALA A 205 -22.70 -12.71 28.19
C ALA A 205 -23.23 -12.27 29.57
N GLY A 206 -23.43 -10.97 29.80
CA GLY A 206 -24.03 -10.45 31.04
C GLY A 206 -25.57 -10.54 31.08
N ALA A 207 -26.23 -10.36 29.93
CA ALA A 207 -27.70 -10.31 29.85
C ALA A 207 -28.36 -11.71 29.88
N ILE A 208 -27.76 -12.70 29.20
CA ILE A 208 -28.36 -14.03 29.03
C ILE A 208 -28.53 -14.79 30.36
N PRO A 209 -27.53 -14.84 31.28
CA PRO A 209 -27.68 -15.56 32.54
C PRO A 209 -28.70 -14.91 33.50
N GLN A 210 -28.81 -13.58 33.52
CA GLN A 210 -29.76 -12.87 34.39
C GLN A 210 -31.20 -13.00 33.88
N GLN A 211 -31.43 -12.86 32.58
CA GLN A 211 -32.78 -13.02 32.02
C GLN A 211 -33.27 -14.46 32.12
N ARG A 212 -32.39 -15.44 31.91
CA ARG A 212 -32.70 -16.86 32.12
C ARG A 212 -33.04 -17.17 33.58
N ARG A 213 -32.28 -16.65 34.55
CA ARG A 213 -32.59 -16.81 35.99
C ARG A 213 -33.92 -16.15 36.38
N ARG A 214 -34.24 -14.97 35.82
CA ARG A 214 -35.54 -14.31 36.05
C ARG A 214 -36.69 -15.10 35.44
N ALA A 215 -36.54 -15.64 34.23
CA ALA A 215 -37.54 -16.50 33.60
C ALA A 215 -37.75 -17.79 34.40
N GLU A 216 -36.69 -18.44 34.87
CA GLU A 216 -36.76 -19.64 35.71
C GLU A 216 -37.39 -19.36 37.09
N HIS A 217 -37.20 -18.16 37.64
CA HIS A 217 -37.86 -17.74 38.88
C HIS A 217 -39.36 -17.48 38.68
N LEU A 218 -39.74 -16.83 37.57
CA LEU A 218 -41.13 -16.60 37.19
C LEU A 218 -41.88 -17.91 36.91
N VAL A 219 -41.26 -18.85 36.19
CA VAL A 219 -41.86 -20.16 35.91
C VAL A 219 -42.03 -20.98 37.19
N ARG A 220 -41.07 -20.95 38.12
CA ARG A 220 -41.19 -21.57 39.44
C ARG A 220 -42.29 -20.93 40.28
N HIS A 221 -42.38 -19.61 40.28
CA HIS A 221 -43.44 -18.88 40.97
C HIS A 221 -44.82 -19.27 40.42
N PHE A 222 -44.98 -19.30 39.09
CA PHE A 222 -46.22 -19.68 38.43
C PHE A 222 -46.64 -21.12 38.74
N ARG A 223 -45.69 -22.08 38.75
CA ARG A 223 -45.96 -23.46 39.18
C ARG A 223 -46.38 -23.52 40.65
N SER A 224 -45.71 -22.77 41.53
CA SER A 224 -46.04 -22.76 42.96
C SER A 224 -47.40 -22.15 43.29
N VAL A 225 -47.89 -21.23 42.45
CA VAL A 225 -49.22 -20.63 42.58
C VAL A 225 -50.29 -21.56 42.01
N ARG A 226 -50.00 -22.26 40.90
CA ARG A 226 -50.90 -23.26 40.32
C ARG A 226 -51.12 -24.48 41.23
N ASP A 227 -50.06 -24.94 41.90
CA ASP A 227 -50.13 -26.11 42.77
C ASP A 227 -50.71 -25.76 44.17
N ARG A 228 -50.97 -24.48 44.43
CA ARG A 228 -51.78 -23.97 45.57
C ARG A 228 -53.14 -23.51 45.05
N GLY A 229 -53.95 -24.46 44.58
CA GLY A 229 -55.38 -24.22 44.38
C GLY A 229 -56.11 -23.96 45.72
N PRO A 230 -57.30 -23.36 45.69
CA PRO A 230 -58.14 -23.14 46.87
C PRO A 230 -58.51 -24.43 47.59
#